data_AF-A0A8T3N5V0-F1
#
_entry.id   AF-A0A8T3N5V0-F1
#
_cell.length_a   1.000
_cell.length_b   1.000
_cell.length_c   1.000
_cell.angle_alpha   90.00
_cell.angle_beta   90.00
_cell.angle_gamma   90.00
#
_symmetry.space_group_name_H-M   'P 1'
#
loop_
_entity.id
_entity.type
_entity.pdbx_description
1 polymer ?
#
loop_
_entity_poly.entity_id
_entity_poly.type
_entity_poly.pdbx_seq_one_letter_code
_entity_poly.pdbx_strand_id
1 'polypeptide(L)'
;MQKLFNMSMIIGGLIATSFVGVASAGGGDKPYIVKCSEGVCMVDASTYEGERRFEGTCGLCHGAQGVGGIRGPALTTENGRLQGMDEIVFETVVTNGLKGDFGIMPAFGKDPNIKPYIGDIWAYLQAVKDGKITGALEEMGQKKKKYGGWE
;
A
#
# COMPACT_ATOMS: atom_id res chain seq x y z
N MET A 1 -11.68 12.15 76.23
CA MET A 1 -12.56 11.74 75.12
C MET A 1 -11.70 11.64 73.86
N GLN A 2 -11.21 10.44 73.58
CA GLN A 2 -10.52 10.05 72.36
C GLN A 2 -11.54 9.61 71.31
N LYS A 3 -11.25 9.87 70.04
CA LYS A 3 -11.34 8.96 68.85
C LYS A 3 -11.31 9.86 67.59
N LEU A 4 -10.22 9.87 66.82
CA LEU A 4 -9.72 8.84 65.89
C LEU A 4 -10.52 8.76 64.57
N PHE A 5 -9.77 8.56 63.49
CA PHE A 5 -10.14 8.22 62.10
C PHE A 5 -10.61 9.40 61.23
N ASN A 6 -10.10 9.64 60.01
CA ASN A 6 -9.49 8.72 59.06
C ASN A 6 -8.50 9.42 58.11
N MET A 7 -7.34 8.79 57.95
CA MET A 7 -6.33 9.08 56.94
C MET A 7 -6.53 8.08 55.80
N SER A 8 -6.77 8.57 54.58
CA SER A 8 -6.76 7.79 53.34
C SER A 8 -6.41 8.80 52.23
N MET A 9 -5.15 8.95 51.82
CA MET A 9 -4.41 8.06 50.92
C MET A 9 -5.17 7.79 49.61
N ILE A 10 -5.07 8.73 48.65
CA ILE A 10 -5.07 8.40 47.23
C ILE A 10 -3.95 9.21 46.56
N ILE A 11 -2.78 8.57 46.48
CA ILE A 11 -1.77 8.87 45.47
C ILE A 11 -2.29 8.17 44.21
N GLY A 12 -2.86 8.94 43.28
CA GLY A 12 -3.30 8.46 41.97
C GLY A 12 -2.64 9.32 40.91
N GLY A 13 -1.55 8.82 40.34
CA GLY A 13 -0.70 9.55 39.40
C GLY A 13 -1.45 10.09 38.19
N LEU A 14 -1.11 11.32 37.80
CA LEU A 14 -1.28 11.79 36.44
C LEU A 14 -0.48 10.85 35.52
N ILE A 15 -1.15 9.88 34.90
CA ILE A 15 -0.63 9.29 33.68
C ILE A 15 -0.94 10.30 32.58
N ALA A 16 -0.04 11.27 32.41
CA ALA A 16 0.04 12.03 31.18
C ALA A 16 0.47 11.05 30.07
N THR A 17 -0.48 10.29 29.52
CA THR A 17 -0.29 9.69 28.21
C THR A 17 -0.35 10.84 27.22
N SER A 18 0.81 11.44 26.99
CA SER A 18 1.07 12.23 25.80
C SER A 18 0.78 11.34 24.62
N PHE A 19 -0.43 11.42 24.06
CA PHE A 19 -0.66 10.97 22.70
C PHE A 19 0.24 11.85 21.84
N VAL A 20 1.34 11.23 21.40
CA VAL A 20 2.21 11.76 20.37
C VAL A 20 1.29 12.01 19.17
N GLY A 21 1.16 13.28 18.79
CA GLY A 21 0.47 13.64 17.58
C GLY A 21 1.19 13.04 16.38
N VAL A 22 0.46 12.29 15.56
CA VAL A 22 0.73 12.28 14.13
C VAL A 22 -0.15 13.36 13.53
N ALA A 23 0.44 14.53 13.35
CA ALA A 23 -0.02 15.46 12.33
C ALA A 23 0.27 14.80 10.97
N SER A 24 -0.77 14.30 10.29
CA SER A 24 -0.71 14.22 8.83
C SER A 24 -1.16 15.58 8.30
N ALA A 25 -0.22 16.35 7.78
CA ALA A 25 -0.50 17.55 7.02
C ALA A 25 0.29 17.45 5.72
N GLY A 26 -0.38 17.19 4.59
CA GLY A 26 0.29 17.17 3.29
C GLY A 26 -0.47 16.75 2.04
N GLY A 27 -1.73 17.19 1.83
CA GLY A 27 -2.31 17.33 0.49
C GLY A 27 -2.77 16.06 -0.24
N GLY A 28 -4.07 15.73 -0.13
CA GLY A 28 -4.77 14.80 -1.03
C GLY A 28 -4.04 13.48 -1.22
N ASP A 29 -3.80 12.77 -0.11
CA ASP A 29 -2.75 11.77 0.01
C ASP A 29 -2.86 10.65 -1.04
N LYS A 30 -1.90 10.62 -1.96
CA LYS A 30 -1.71 9.49 -2.86
C LYS A 30 -1.33 8.25 -2.03
N PRO A 31 -1.73 7.04 -2.45
CA PRO A 31 -1.50 5.82 -1.66
C PRO A 31 -0.03 5.34 -1.68
N TYR A 32 0.91 6.13 -2.22
CA TYR A 32 2.29 5.72 -2.44
C TYR A 32 3.26 6.88 -2.18
N ILE A 33 4.52 6.53 -1.90
CA ILE A 33 5.65 7.46 -1.85
C ILE A 33 6.74 6.96 -2.79
N VAL A 34 7.10 7.76 -3.79
CA VAL A 34 8.15 7.45 -4.76
C VAL A 34 9.16 8.58 -4.84
N LYS A 35 10.45 8.23 -4.78
CA LYS A 35 11.59 9.13 -4.98
C LYS A 35 12.53 8.54 -6.01
N CYS A 36 12.64 9.15 -7.18
CA CYS A 36 13.54 8.68 -8.23
C CYS A 36 14.79 9.57 -8.33
N SER A 37 15.95 8.94 -8.43
CA SER A 37 17.23 9.60 -8.73
C SER A 37 18.02 8.72 -9.69
N GLU A 38 18.61 9.31 -10.73
CA GLU A 38 19.52 8.64 -11.67
C GLU A 38 18.95 7.33 -12.29
N GLY A 39 17.66 7.33 -12.63
CA GLY A 39 17.00 6.18 -13.26
C GLY A 39 16.63 5.04 -12.32
N VAL A 40 16.87 5.18 -11.01
CA VAL A 40 16.41 4.25 -9.97
C VAL A 40 15.32 4.92 -9.14
N CYS A 41 14.20 4.23 -8.96
CA CYS A 41 13.11 4.71 -8.12
C CYS A 41 13.11 3.97 -6.78
N MET A 42 13.15 4.75 -5.71
CA MET A 42 12.96 4.28 -4.35
C MET A 42 11.49 4.43 -3.98
N VAL A 43 10.92 3.39 -3.39
CA VAL A 43 9.49 3.36 -2.99
C VAL A 43 9.33 2.99 -1.52
N ASP A 44 8.23 3.42 -0.90
CA ASP A 44 7.89 2.99 0.46
C ASP A 44 7.64 1.47 0.54
N ALA A 45 7.61 0.94 1.76
CA ALA A 45 7.45 -0.50 1.98
C ALA A 45 6.14 -1.05 1.42
N SER A 46 5.02 -0.33 1.53
CA SER A 46 3.72 -0.77 1.01
C SER A 46 3.76 -0.86 -0.52
N THR A 47 4.22 0.19 -1.20
CA THR A 47 4.39 0.18 -2.66
C THR A 47 5.34 -0.94 -3.14
N TYR A 48 6.41 -1.21 -2.37
CA TYR A 48 7.34 -2.31 -2.67
C TYR A 48 6.70 -3.69 -2.49
N GLU A 49 5.95 -3.91 -1.41
CA GLU A 49 5.21 -5.16 -1.20
C GLU A 49 4.15 -5.37 -2.29
N GLY A 50 3.51 -4.29 -2.74
CA GLY A 50 2.56 -4.28 -3.85
C GLY A 50 3.16 -4.74 -5.16
N GLU A 51 4.33 -4.20 -5.53
CA GLU A 51 5.06 -4.60 -6.74
C GLU A 51 5.35 -6.10 -6.75
N ARG A 52 5.96 -6.64 -5.69
CA ARG A 52 6.35 -8.06 -5.66
C ARG A 52 5.16 -9.00 -5.81
N ARG A 53 4.01 -8.66 -5.22
CA ARG A 53 2.78 -9.45 -5.33
C ARG A 53 2.14 -9.31 -6.69
N PHE A 54 2.07 -8.08 -7.20
CA PHE A 54 1.52 -7.82 -8.51
C PHE A 54 2.32 -8.56 -9.58
N GLU A 55 3.64 -8.38 -9.63
CA GLU A 55 4.49 -9.00 -10.64
C GLU A 55 4.55 -10.53 -10.49
N GLY A 56 4.53 -11.04 -9.25
CA GLY A 56 4.53 -12.48 -9.00
C GLY A 56 3.22 -13.20 -9.34
N THR A 57 2.08 -12.50 -9.29
CA THR A 57 0.75 -13.14 -9.39
C THR A 57 -0.12 -12.55 -10.50
N CYS A 58 -0.26 -11.22 -10.53
CA CYS A 58 -1.20 -10.51 -11.39
C CYS A 58 -0.62 -10.22 -12.78
N GLY A 59 0.68 -9.93 -12.84
CA GLY A 59 1.42 -9.59 -14.07
C GLY A 59 1.42 -10.71 -15.11
N LEU A 60 1.24 -11.97 -14.69
CA LEU A 60 1.10 -13.13 -15.58
C LEU A 60 -0.05 -12.98 -16.59
N CYS A 61 -1.11 -12.28 -16.19
CA CYS A 61 -2.28 -12.02 -17.03
C CYS A 61 -2.35 -10.56 -17.47
N HIS A 62 -2.07 -9.64 -16.55
CA HIS A 62 -2.18 -8.19 -16.77
C HIS A 62 -0.90 -7.55 -17.33
N GLY A 63 0.14 -8.34 -17.63
CA GLY A 63 1.43 -7.84 -18.11
C GLY A 63 2.25 -7.18 -17.00
N ALA A 64 3.56 -7.06 -17.24
CA ALA A 64 4.45 -6.30 -16.37
C ALA A 64 3.90 -4.89 -16.18
N GLN A 65 3.92 -4.37 -14.96
CA GLN A 65 3.40 -3.04 -14.62
C GLN A 65 1.92 -2.84 -14.99
N GLY A 66 1.16 -3.91 -15.28
CA GLY A 66 -0.25 -3.80 -15.63
C GLY A 66 -0.53 -3.24 -17.03
N VAL A 67 0.43 -3.34 -17.97
CA VAL A 67 0.27 -2.83 -19.34
C VAL A 67 -0.74 -3.60 -20.19
N GLY A 68 -1.20 -4.76 -19.72
CA GLY A 68 -2.14 -5.66 -20.37
C GLY A 68 -1.47 -6.76 -21.18
N GLY A 69 -2.29 -7.71 -21.63
CA GLY A 69 -1.85 -8.81 -22.49
C GLY A 69 -3.03 -9.60 -23.06
N ILE A 70 -2.74 -10.74 -23.69
CA ILE A 70 -3.77 -11.60 -24.29
C ILE A 70 -4.68 -12.26 -23.24
N ARG A 71 -4.22 -12.39 -21.99
CA ARG A 71 -4.96 -13.07 -20.91
C ARG A 71 -5.73 -12.12 -20.00
N GLY A 72 -5.40 -10.83 -19.99
CA GLY A 72 -5.99 -9.86 -19.09
C GLY A 72 -5.88 -8.44 -19.65
N PRO A 73 -6.86 -7.58 -19.38
CA PRO A 73 -6.86 -6.21 -19.89
C PRO A 73 -5.72 -5.39 -19.28
N ALA A 74 -5.35 -4.32 -19.96
CA ALA A 74 -4.49 -3.29 -19.38
C ALA A 74 -5.17 -2.65 -18.16
N LEU A 75 -4.38 -2.38 -17.14
CA LEU A 75 -4.79 -1.77 -15.88
C LEU A 75 -4.34 -0.32 -15.82
N THR A 76 -3.06 -0.07 -16.07
CA THR A 76 -2.37 1.21 -15.77
C THR A 76 -2.21 2.13 -16.96
N THR A 77 -2.48 1.65 -18.19
CA THR A 77 -2.39 2.48 -19.40
C THR A 77 -3.48 3.55 -19.43
N GLU A 78 -3.37 4.51 -20.35
CA GLU A 78 -4.35 5.59 -20.54
C GLU A 78 -5.78 5.07 -20.82
N ASN A 79 -5.91 3.90 -21.43
CA ASN A 79 -7.19 3.22 -21.68
C ASN A 79 -7.40 2.01 -20.75
N GLY A 80 -6.63 1.93 -19.66
CA GLY A 80 -6.62 0.83 -18.72
C GLY A 80 -7.82 0.84 -17.78
N ARG A 81 -8.09 -0.31 -17.15
CA ARG A 81 -9.24 -0.49 -16.26
C ARG A 81 -9.21 0.34 -14.98
N LEU A 82 -8.04 0.86 -14.58
CA LEU A 82 -7.93 1.69 -13.37
C LEU A 82 -8.26 3.17 -13.61
N GLN A 83 -8.55 3.56 -14.84
CA GLN A 83 -8.94 4.93 -15.15
C GLN A 83 -10.35 5.20 -14.61
N GLY A 84 -10.46 6.12 -13.66
CA GLY A 84 -11.71 6.43 -12.97
C GLY A 84 -12.20 5.36 -11.98
N MET A 85 -11.40 4.30 -11.74
CA MET A 85 -11.69 3.31 -10.71
C MET A 85 -11.23 3.83 -9.34
N ASP A 86 -12.02 3.59 -8.30
CA ASP A 86 -11.60 3.79 -6.91
C ASP A 86 -11.10 2.50 -6.26
N GLU A 87 -10.47 2.65 -5.09
CA GLU A 87 -9.85 1.54 -4.36
C GLU A 87 -10.88 0.49 -3.91
N ILE A 88 -12.10 0.89 -3.56
CA ILE A 88 -13.15 -0.01 -3.07
C ILE A 88 -13.61 -0.93 -4.20
N VAL A 89 -13.80 -0.37 -5.40
CA VAL A 89 -14.13 -1.14 -6.60
C VAL A 89 -12.98 -2.09 -6.94
N PHE A 90 -11.73 -1.60 -6.90
CA PHE A 90 -10.55 -2.45 -7.11
C PHE A 90 -10.50 -3.62 -6.12
N GLU A 91 -10.64 -3.35 -4.82
CA GLU A 91 -10.64 -4.38 -3.78
C GLU A 91 -11.78 -5.39 -4.00
N THR A 92 -12.97 -4.92 -4.37
CA THR A 92 -14.13 -5.79 -4.63
C THR A 92 -13.84 -6.74 -5.78
N VAL A 93 -13.26 -6.25 -6.87
CA VAL A 93 -12.91 -7.05 -8.05
C VAL A 93 -11.81 -8.06 -7.71
N VAL A 94 -10.75 -7.65 -7.01
CA VAL A 94 -9.66 -8.56 -6.62
C VAL A 94 -10.14 -9.62 -5.63
N THR A 95 -10.99 -9.23 -4.67
CA THR A 95 -11.50 -10.12 -3.63
C THR A 95 -12.43 -11.18 -4.21
N ASN A 96 -13.37 -10.78 -5.08
CA ASN A 96 -14.43 -11.64 -5.56
C ASN A 96 -14.15 -12.26 -6.95
N GLY A 97 -13.13 -11.78 -7.64
CA GLY A 97 -12.87 -12.11 -9.03
C GLY A 97 -13.90 -11.45 -9.97
N LEU A 98 -13.72 -11.68 -11.26
CA LEU A 98 -14.59 -11.14 -12.30
C LEU A 98 -14.70 -12.14 -13.46
N LYS A 99 -15.93 -12.39 -13.92
CA LYS A 99 -16.16 -13.08 -15.20
C LYS A 99 -16.49 -12.02 -16.24
N GLY A 100 -15.64 -11.89 -17.25
CA GLY A 100 -15.87 -11.03 -18.40
C GLY A 100 -15.98 -11.85 -19.68
N ASP A 101 -16.28 -11.16 -20.78
CA ASP A 101 -16.44 -11.80 -22.10
C ASP A 101 -15.16 -12.48 -22.59
N PHE A 102 -13.99 -11.98 -22.16
CA PHE A 102 -12.68 -12.42 -22.63
C PHE A 102 -11.96 -13.36 -21.64
N GLY A 103 -12.57 -13.68 -20.50
CA GLY A 103 -11.94 -14.57 -19.52
C GLY A 103 -12.45 -14.40 -18.10
N ILE A 104 -11.80 -15.13 -17.20
CA ILE A 104 -12.14 -15.15 -15.78
C ILE A 104 -10.92 -14.66 -14.99
N MET A 105 -11.09 -13.56 -14.26
CA MET A 105 -10.20 -13.16 -13.19
C MET A 105 -10.56 -13.98 -11.94
N PRO A 106 -9.64 -14.79 -11.39
CA PRO A 106 -9.89 -15.55 -10.17
C PRO A 106 -10.18 -14.64 -8.96
N ALA A 107 -10.87 -15.19 -7.98
CA ALA A 107 -11.08 -14.52 -6.70
C ALA A 107 -9.87 -14.73 -5.78
N PHE A 108 -9.30 -13.64 -5.25
CA PHE A 108 -8.15 -13.68 -4.35
C PHE A 108 -8.51 -13.38 -2.90
N GLY A 109 -9.80 -13.27 -2.58
CA GLY A 109 -10.28 -12.93 -1.23
C GLY A 109 -9.90 -13.91 -0.12
N LYS A 110 -9.45 -15.13 -0.47
CA LYS A 110 -9.00 -16.17 0.46
C LYS A 110 -7.51 -16.47 0.35
N ASP A 111 -6.79 -15.80 -0.54
CA ASP A 111 -5.37 -16.02 -0.73
C ASP A 111 -4.60 -15.25 0.36
N PRO A 112 -3.87 -15.93 1.26
CA PRO A 112 -3.15 -15.26 2.34
C PRO A 112 -1.99 -14.38 1.84
N ASN A 113 -1.53 -14.58 0.60
CA ASN A 113 -0.48 -13.77 -0.01
C ASN A 113 -1.02 -12.52 -0.71
N ILE A 114 -2.33 -12.42 -0.92
CA ILE A 114 -2.96 -11.31 -1.66
C ILE A 114 -3.93 -10.52 -0.79
N LYS A 115 -4.88 -11.16 -0.10
CA LYS A 115 -5.95 -10.45 0.59
C LYS A 115 -5.46 -9.39 1.60
N PRO A 116 -4.44 -9.65 2.43
CA PRO A 116 -3.93 -8.63 3.36
C PRO A 116 -3.22 -7.46 2.67
N TYR A 117 -2.87 -7.60 1.40
CA TYR A 117 -1.96 -6.71 0.67
C TYR A 117 -2.63 -6.06 -0.56
N ILE A 118 -3.96 -6.08 -0.63
CA ILE A 118 -4.69 -5.46 -1.75
C ILE A 118 -4.41 -3.95 -1.82
N GLY A 119 -4.36 -3.27 -0.67
CA GLY A 119 -3.99 -1.84 -0.60
C GLY A 119 -2.57 -1.57 -1.08
N ASP A 120 -1.62 -2.46 -0.78
CA ASP A 120 -0.24 -2.36 -1.26
C ASP A 120 -0.17 -2.50 -2.79
N ILE A 121 -0.90 -3.47 -3.35
CA ILE A 121 -1.01 -3.67 -4.81
C ILE A 121 -1.65 -2.42 -5.45
N TRP A 122 -2.67 -1.84 -4.82
CA TRP A 122 -3.30 -0.60 -5.27
C TRP A 122 -2.30 0.57 -5.29
N ALA A 123 -1.54 0.76 -4.21
CA ALA A 123 -0.49 1.77 -4.11
C ALA A 123 0.51 1.67 -5.27
N TYR A 124 1.01 0.46 -5.52
CA TYR A 124 1.91 0.18 -6.64
C TYR A 124 1.30 0.52 -8.00
N LEU A 125 0.09 0.05 -8.29
CA LEU A 125 -0.55 0.29 -9.59
C LEU A 125 -0.86 1.77 -9.81
N GLN A 126 -1.21 2.51 -8.76
CA GLN A 126 -1.42 3.95 -8.85
C GLN A 126 -0.09 4.69 -9.11
N ALA A 127 1.01 4.26 -8.51
CA ALA A 127 2.33 4.83 -8.77
C ALA A 127 2.79 4.59 -10.22
N VAL A 128 2.51 3.40 -10.76
CA VAL A 128 2.78 3.07 -12.18
C VAL A 128 1.88 3.90 -13.10
N LYS A 129 0.57 3.92 -12.85
CA LYS A 129 -0.41 4.67 -13.65
C LYS A 129 -0.07 6.16 -13.72
N ASP A 130 0.42 6.72 -12.63
CA ASP A 130 0.85 8.12 -12.54
C ASP A 130 2.25 8.37 -13.15
N GLY A 131 2.86 7.35 -13.75
CA GLY A 131 4.18 7.42 -14.39
C GLY A 131 5.33 7.68 -13.40
N LYS A 132 5.14 7.39 -12.11
CA LYS A 132 6.16 7.59 -11.07
C LYS A 132 7.14 6.44 -10.97
N ILE A 133 6.75 5.26 -11.44
CA ILE A 133 7.60 4.08 -11.51
C ILE A 133 7.83 3.75 -12.99
N THR A 134 9.07 3.88 -13.45
CA THR A 134 9.44 3.69 -14.87
C THR A 134 10.64 2.74 -15.07
N GLY A 135 11.19 2.16 -14.01
CA GLY A 135 12.39 1.33 -14.05
C GLY A 135 12.51 0.39 -12.85
N ALA A 136 13.73 -0.11 -12.58
CA ALA A 136 14.01 -1.00 -11.45
C ALA A 136 13.67 -0.32 -10.10
N LEU A 137 13.01 -1.07 -9.22
CA LEU A 137 12.59 -0.58 -7.91
C LEU A 137 13.53 -1.02 -6.79
N GLU A 138 13.79 -0.11 -5.86
CA GLU A 138 14.44 -0.40 -4.58
C GLU A 138 13.54 0.06 -3.42
N GLU A 139 13.41 -0.77 -2.39
CA GLU A 139 12.71 -0.36 -1.17
C GLU A 139 13.52 0.69 -0.41
N MET A 140 12.89 1.81 -0.02
CA MET A 140 13.54 2.88 0.77
C MET A 140 14.18 2.34 2.06
N GLY A 141 13.56 1.35 2.71
CA GLY A 141 14.04 0.73 3.96
C GLY A 141 15.29 -0.14 3.78
N GLN A 142 15.42 -0.83 2.64
CA GLN A 142 16.57 -1.70 2.37
C GLN A 142 17.82 -0.91 2.00
N LYS A 143 17.65 0.25 1.35
CA LYS A 143 18.77 1.13 0.98
C LYS A 143 19.47 1.73 2.21
N LYS A 144 18.73 2.02 3.30
CA LYS A 144 19.32 2.51 4.57
C LYS A 144 20.20 1.44 5.24
N LYS A 145 19.79 0.17 5.18
CA LYS A 145 20.60 -0.96 5.68
C LYS A 145 21.82 -1.26 4.78
N LYS A 146 21.69 -1.11 3.46
CA LYS A 146 22.74 -1.45 2.50
C LYS A 146 23.77 -0.33 2.27
N TYR A 147 23.38 0.94 2.40
CA TYR A 147 24.23 2.09 2.03
C TYR A 147 24.28 3.25 3.04
N GLY A 148 23.74 3.11 4.26
CA GLY A 148 24.07 4.05 5.35
C GLY A 148 23.38 5.42 5.38
N GLY A 149 22.32 5.64 4.60
CA GLY A 149 21.42 6.80 4.75
C GLY A 149 21.87 8.09 4.05
N TRP A 150 20.90 8.92 3.66
CA TRP A 150 21.10 10.25 3.07
C TRP A 150 20.37 11.26 3.95
N GLU A 151 21.11 12.24 4.49
CA GLU A 151 20.57 13.50 5.03
C GLU A 151 20.19 14.44 3.89
#